data_AF-A0A9X6NMR9-F1
#
_entry.id   AF-A0A9X6NMR9-F1
#
_cell.length_a   1.000
_cell.length_b   1.000
_cell.length_c   1.000
_cell.angle_alpha   90.00
_cell.angle_beta   90.00
_cell.angle_gamma   90.00
#
_symmetry.space_group_name_H-M   'P 1'
#
loop_
_entity.id
_entity.type
_entity.pdbx_description
1 polymer ?
#
loop_
_entity_poly.entity_id
_entity_poly.type
_entity_poly.pdbx_seq_one_letter_code
_entity_poly.pdbx_strand_id
1 'polypeptide(L)'
;MLFLGPAAQLRLLLLSAAARGHTTGEYVFIAAVPFLYKAQDTFMWQTFDQNDEIIRAAYRSVIFVTMMDVSPSGLHVTEAQLDELKSKWAAEFKSNPFYGNQDLKNEP
;
A
#
# COMPACT_ATOMS: atom_id res chain seq x y z
N MET A 1 16.24 3.82 -1.50
CA MET A 1 16.31 4.59 -0.24
C MET A 1 15.29 4.02 0.72
N LEU A 2 15.68 3.62 1.92
CA LEU A 2 14.77 3.12 2.95
C LEU A 2 14.43 4.27 3.90
N PHE A 3 13.14 4.59 4.03
CA PHE A 3 12.65 5.65 4.93
C PHE A 3 11.77 5.01 6.01
N LEU A 4 12.07 5.30 7.28
CA LEU A 4 11.33 4.81 8.44
C LEU A 4 10.85 6.02 9.23
N GLY A 5 9.55 6.26 9.25
CA GLY A 5 8.98 7.40 9.95
C GLY A 5 7.45 7.44 9.92
N PRO A 6 6.82 8.31 10.72
CA PRO A 6 5.38 8.49 10.75
C PRO A 6 4.84 9.09 9.45
N ALA A 7 3.51 9.01 9.26
CA ALA A 7 2.81 9.50 8.07
C ALA A 7 3.12 10.97 7.74
N ALA A 8 3.25 11.83 8.76
CA ALA A 8 3.63 13.22 8.57
C ALA A 8 5.00 13.40 7.90
N GLN A 9 5.97 12.56 8.22
CA GLN A 9 7.29 12.62 7.58
C GLN A 9 7.26 12.03 6.17
N LEU A 10 6.43 11.00 5.91
CA LEU A 10 6.18 10.54 4.54
C LEU A 10 5.59 11.68 3.68
N ARG A 11 4.65 12.47 4.22
CA ARG A 11 4.10 13.63 3.52
C ARG A 11 5.19 14.63 3.13
N LEU A 12 6.08 14.99 4.06
CA LEU A 12 7.20 15.90 3.79
C LEU A 12 8.18 15.34 2.74
N LEU A 13 8.44 14.04 2.79
CA LEU A 13 9.25 13.34 1.80
C LEU A 13 8.61 13.45 0.41
N LEU A 14 7.31 13.17 0.30
CA LEU A 14 6.58 13.22 -0.97
C LEU A 14 6.48 14.64 -1.53
N LEU A 15 6.33 15.66 -0.69
CA LEU A 15 6.41 17.07 -1.13
C LEU A 15 7.78 17.38 -1.74
N SER A 16 8.84 16.98 -1.06
CA SER A 16 10.21 17.20 -1.52
C SER A 16 10.50 16.44 -2.82
N ALA A 17 9.96 15.22 -2.95
CA ALA A 17 10.08 14.41 -4.15
C ALA A 17 9.30 15.02 -5.32
N ALA A 18 8.07 15.48 -5.09
CA ALA A 18 7.23 16.12 -6.10
C ALA A 18 7.87 17.41 -6.62
N ALA A 19 8.45 18.23 -5.74
CA ALA A 19 9.19 19.45 -6.11
C ALA A 19 10.40 19.17 -7.01
N ARG A 20 10.93 17.94 -6.99
CA ARG A 20 12.05 17.49 -7.83
C ARG A 20 11.60 16.66 -9.04
N GLY A 21 10.29 16.51 -9.27
CA GLY A 21 9.75 15.70 -10.36
C GLY A 21 9.87 14.19 -10.17
N HIS A 22 10.27 13.71 -8.99
CA HIS A 22 10.54 12.29 -8.75
C HIS A 22 9.27 11.44 -8.60
N THR A 23 8.08 12.05 -8.58
CA THR A 23 6.79 11.36 -8.42
C THR A 23 6.06 11.14 -9.75
N THR A 24 6.77 11.23 -10.88
CA THR A 24 6.22 11.17 -12.25
C THR A 24 6.37 9.81 -12.93
N GLY A 25 6.85 8.79 -12.20
CA GLY A 25 6.95 7.40 -12.66
C GLY A 25 8.38 6.84 -12.73
N GLU A 26 9.40 7.68 -12.60
CA GLU A 26 10.81 7.24 -12.57
C GLU A 26 11.21 6.58 -11.24
N TYR A 27 10.56 6.99 -10.14
CA TYR A 27 10.79 6.44 -8.82
C TYR A 27 9.50 5.87 -8.24
N VAL A 28 9.65 4.76 -7.52
CA VAL A 28 8.59 4.15 -6.72
C VAL A 28 8.93 4.33 -5.25
N PHE A 29 7.95 4.79 -4.48
CA PHE A 29 8.04 4.92 -3.04
C PHE A 29 7.29 3.76 -2.40
N ILE A 30 7.91 3.07 -1.44
CA ILE A 30 7.25 2.00 -0.70
C ILE A 30 7.08 2.46 0.74
N ALA A 31 5.84 2.51 1.21
CA ALA A 31 5.49 2.81 2.59
C ALA A 31 5.00 1.53 3.26
N ALA A 32 5.76 1.02 4.23
CA ALA A 32 5.42 -0.19 4.97
C ALA A 32 4.82 0.17 6.34
N VAL A 33 3.59 -0.27 6.59
CA VAL A 33 2.86 -0.10 7.85
C VAL A 33 2.58 -1.49 8.41
N PRO A 34 3.51 -2.10 9.15
CA PRO A 34 3.39 -3.50 9.52
C PRO A 34 2.20 -3.80 10.45
N PHE A 35 1.74 -2.84 11.24
CA PHE A 35 0.60 -3.03 12.14
C PHE A 35 -0.28 -1.79 12.15
N LEU A 36 -1.53 -1.91 11.70
CA LEU A 36 -2.53 -0.84 11.80
C LEU A 36 -2.94 -0.69 13.27
N TYR A 37 -2.29 0.23 13.98
CA TYR A 37 -2.62 0.54 15.37
C TYR A 37 -3.38 1.87 15.45
N LYS A 38 -4.43 1.96 16.27
CA LYS A 38 -5.30 3.16 16.38
C LYS A 38 -4.55 4.47 16.69
N ALA A 39 -3.36 4.39 17.27
CA ALA A 39 -2.52 5.54 17.58
C ALA A 39 -1.54 5.93 16.46
N GLN A 40 -1.48 5.19 15.36
CA GLN A 40 -0.68 5.57 14.20
C GLN A 40 -1.47 6.56 13.34
N ASP A 41 -0.82 7.66 12.96
CA ASP A 41 -1.38 8.62 12.01
C ASP A 41 -1.86 7.91 10.75
N THR A 42 -3.03 8.32 10.27
CA THR A 42 -3.58 7.77 9.03
C THR A 42 -2.71 8.21 7.87
N PHE A 43 -2.22 7.26 7.08
CA PHE A 43 -1.47 7.51 5.84
C PHE A 43 -2.40 7.97 4.71
N MET A 44 -3.13 9.06 4.96
CA MET A 44 -4.02 9.70 3.99
C MET A 44 -3.27 10.79 3.23
N TRP A 45 -3.62 10.94 1.96
CA TRP A 45 -3.13 12.04 1.14
C TRP A 45 -3.76 13.38 1.53
N GLN A 46 -4.98 13.36 2.08
CA GLN A 46 -5.75 14.55 2.43
C GLN A 46 -5.51 14.96 3.89
N THR A 47 -5.02 16.17 4.09
CA THR A 47 -4.89 16.81 5.42
C THR A 47 -5.59 18.16 5.48
N PHE A 48 -6.40 18.49 4.47
CA PHE A 48 -7.12 19.75 4.30
C PHE A 48 -6.19 20.97 4.29
N ASP A 49 -5.02 20.80 3.67
CA ASP A 49 -4.04 21.88 3.47
C ASP A 49 -3.80 22.17 1.98
N GLN A 50 -3.09 23.28 1.72
CA GLN A 50 -2.81 23.79 0.37
C GLN A 50 -2.00 22.82 -0.53
N ASN A 51 -1.37 21.80 0.06
CA ASN A 51 -0.54 20.83 -0.65
C ASN A 51 -1.27 19.53 -0.97
N ASP A 52 -2.54 19.38 -0.59
CA ASP A 52 -3.29 18.14 -0.78
C ASP A 52 -3.31 17.65 -2.22
N GLU A 53 -3.45 18.56 -3.18
CA GLU A 53 -3.45 18.21 -4.61
C GLU A 53 -2.08 17.70 -5.09
N ILE A 54 -0.99 18.28 -4.58
CA ILE A 54 0.37 17.85 -4.87
C ILE A 54 0.60 16.45 -4.30
N ILE A 55 0.18 16.24 -3.04
CA ILE A 55 0.32 14.95 -2.36
C ILE A 55 -0.54 13.88 -3.02
N ARG A 56 -1.78 14.20 -3.40
CA ARG A 56 -2.67 13.31 -4.14
C ARG A 56 -2.05 12.83 -5.45
N ALA A 57 -1.38 13.73 -6.19
CA ALA A 57 -0.64 13.37 -7.37
C ALA A 57 0.58 12.48 -7.04
N ALA A 58 1.35 12.84 -6.01
CA ALA A 58 2.52 12.09 -5.57
C ALA A 58 2.19 10.67 -5.09
N TYR A 59 1.03 10.47 -4.45
CA TYR A 59 0.55 9.17 -3.98
C TYR A 59 0.41 8.13 -5.10
N ARG A 60 0.31 8.54 -6.37
CA ARG A 60 0.31 7.62 -7.52
C ARG A 60 1.64 6.87 -7.68
N SER A 61 2.71 7.39 -7.11
CA SER A 61 4.05 6.76 -7.08
C SER A 61 4.31 5.97 -5.80
N VAL A 62 3.30 5.83 -4.92
CA VAL A 62 3.44 5.17 -3.62
C VAL A 62 2.76 3.81 -3.64
N ILE A 63 3.49 2.78 -3.22
CA ILE A 63 2.96 1.45 -2.89
C ILE A 63 2.87 1.34 -1.36
N PHE A 64 1.66 1.11 -0.86
CA PHE A 64 1.44 0.83 0.56
C PHE A 64 1.50 -0.67 0.82
N VAL A 65 2.35 -1.08 1.76
CA VAL A 65 2.48 -2.46 2.21
C VAL A 65 2.04 -2.51 3.65
N THR A 66 1.05 -3.33 3.97
CA THR A 66 0.57 -3.54 5.34
C THR A 66 0.47 -5.03 5.63
N MET A 67 0.63 -5.43 6.89
CA MET A 67 0.26 -6.80 7.28
C MET A 67 -1.21 -6.80 7.66
N MET A 68 -1.94 -7.79 7.13
CA MET A 68 -3.30 -8.08 7.55
C MET A 68 -3.31 -9.40 8.31
N ASP A 69 -3.99 -9.41 9.45
CA ASP A 69 -4.41 -10.66 10.07
C ASP A 69 -5.54 -11.25 9.22
N VAL A 70 -5.23 -12.33 8.49
CA VAL A 70 -6.15 -13.02 7.59
C VAL A 70 -7.09 -13.99 8.31
N SER A 71 -7.13 -13.98 9.63
CA SER A 71 -8.12 -14.72 10.40
C SER A 71 -9.53 -14.13 10.22
N PRO A 72 -10.61 -14.93 10.37
CA PRO A 72 -11.99 -14.41 10.37
C PRO A 72 -12.18 -13.26 11.38
N SER A 73 -11.54 -13.39 12.55
CA SER A 73 -11.53 -12.36 13.59
C SER A 73 -10.80 -11.08 13.18
N GLY A 74 -9.64 -11.19 12.53
CA GLY A 74 -8.83 -10.05 12.10
C GLY A 74 -9.46 -9.26 10.96
N LEU A 75 -10.18 -9.94 10.07
CA LEU A 75 -10.89 -9.33 8.93
C LEU A 75 -12.34 -8.94 9.25
N HIS A 76 -12.84 -9.26 10.44
CA HIS A 76 -14.25 -9.08 10.83
C HIS A 76 -15.23 -9.73 9.83
N VAL A 77 -14.91 -10.93 9.38
CA VAL A 77 -15.73 -11.72 8.45
C VAL A 77 -16.06 -13.08 9.05
N THR A 78 -17.12 -13.72 8.53
CA THR A 78 -17.40 -15.13 8.81
C THR A 78 -16.41 -16.04 8.07
N GLU A 79 -16.30 -17.30 8.49
CA GLU A 79 -15.46 -18.29 7.78
C GLU A 79 -15.89 -18.47 6.32
N ALA A 80 -17.19 -18.53 6.05
CA ALA A 80 -17.72 -18.65 4.69
C ALA A 80 -17.31 -17.45 3.80
N GLN A 81 -17.37 -16.23 4.34
CA GLN A 81 -16.92 -15.03 3.63
C GLN A 81 -15.40 -15.01 3.42
N LEU A 82 -14.63 -15.52 4.39
CA LEU A 82 -13.19 -15.65 4.23
C LEU A 82 -12.83 -16.64 3.11
N ASP A 83 -13.52 -17.76 3.03
CA ASP A 83 -13.31 -18.75 1.96
C ASP A 83 -13.72 -18.21 0.58
N GLU A 84 -14.79 -17.43 0.51
CA GLU A 84 -15.16 -16.69 -0.70
C GLU A 84 -14.05 -15.70 -1.11
N LEU A 85 -13.52 -14.93 -0.14
CA LEU A 85 -12.46 -13.97 -0.38
C LEU A 85 -11.18 -14.64 -0.90
N LYS A 86 -10.79 -15.77 -0.29
CA LYS A 86 -9.63 -16.58 -0.73
C LYS A 86 -9.85 -17.14 -2.14
N SER A 87 -11.03 -17.66 -2.43
CA SER A 87 -11.38 -18.20 -3.75
C SER A 87 -11.30 -17.11 -4.83
N LYS A 88 -11.87 -15.94 -4.57
CA LYS A 88 -11.80 -14.78 -5.47
C LYS A 88 -10.37 -14.31 -5.67
N TRP A 89 -9.59 -14.19 -4.59
CA TRP A 89 -8.17 -13.83 -4.67
C TRP A 89 -7.39 -14.82 -5.53
N ALA A 90 -7.56 -16.13 -5.32
CA ALA A 90 -6.89 -17.16 -6.10
C ALA A 90 -7.28 -17.14 -7.58
N ALA A 91 -8.54 -16.84 -7.89
CA ALA A 91 -9.01 -16.69 -9.27
C ALA A 91 -8.38 -15.47 -9.95
N GLU A 92 -8.43 -14.30 -9.29
CA GLU A 92 -7.81 -13.04 -9.78
C GLU A 92 -6.29 -13.18 -9.93
N PHE A 93 -5.63 -13.83 -8.98
CA PHE A 93 -4.20 -14.10 -9.04
C PHE A 93 -3.84 -14.95 -10.26
N LYS A 94 -4.67 -15.94 -10.62
CA LYS A 94 -4.42 -16.82 -11.78
C LYS A 94 -4.80 -16.17 -13.11
N SER A 95 -5.78 -15.27 -13.13
CA SER A 95 -6.30 -14.66 -14.36
C SER A 95 -5.59 -13.36 -14.74
N ASN A 96 -4.91 -12.70 -13.80
CA ASN A 96 -4.27 -11.41 -14.05
C ASN A 96 -2.80 -11.57 -14.52
N PRO A 97 -2.44 -11.02 -15.70
CA PRO A 97 -1.11 -11.16 -16.30
C PRO A 97 0.04 -10.57 -15.46
N PHE A 98 -0.24 -9.66 -14.51
CA PHE A 98 0.79 -9.16 -13.58
C PHE A 98 1.36 -10.26 -12.66
N TYR A 99 0.59 -11.31 -12.35
CA TYR A 99 1.03 -12.42 -11.49
C TYR A 99 1.52 -13.64 -12.28
N GLY A 100 1.19 -13.72 -13.59
CA GLY A 100 1.69 -14.76 -14.49
C GLY A 100 3.20 -14.72 -14.76
N ASN A 101 3.88 -13.64 -14.35
CA ASN A 101 5.34 -13.49 -14.46
C ASN A 101 6.12 -13.91 -13.19
N GLN A 102 5.45 -14.40 -12.14
CA GLN A 102 6.13 -15.05 -11.03
C GLN A 102 6.12 -16.56 -11.26
N ASP A 103 7.05 -17.04 -12.12
CA ASP A 103 7.34 -18.47 -12.27
C ASP A 103 7.94 -18.99 -10.93
N LEU A 104 7.08 -19.14 -9.92
CA LEU A 104 7.36 -19.71 -8.59
C LEU A 104 7.53 -21.24 -8.67
N LYS A 105 8.12 -21.75 -9.76
CA LYS A 105 8.48 -23.17 -9.91
C LYS A 105 9.58 -23.63 -8.97
N ASN A 106 10.15 -22.71 -8.19
CA ASN A 106 11.07 -23.05 -7.13
C ASN A 106 10.34 -22.83 -5.79
N GLU A 107 9.90 -23.94 -5.20
CA GLU A 107 9.49 -24.05 -3.79
C GLU A 107 10.71 -23.81 -2.85
N PRO A 108 10.48 -23.51 -1.56
CA PRO A 108 11.09 -22.41 -0.79
C PRO A 108 12.60 -22.48 -0.49
#